data_AF-A0A938Q3E9-F1
#
_entry.id   AF-A0A938Q3E9-F1
#
_cell.length_a   1.000
_cell.length_b   1.000
_cell.length_c   1.000
_cell.angle_alpha   90.00
_cell.angle_beta   90.00
_cell.angle_gamma   90.00
#
_symmetry.space_group_name_H-M   'P 1'
#
loop_
_entity.id
_entity.type
_entity.pdbx_description
1 polymer ?
#
loop_
_entity_poly.entity_id
_entity_poly.type
_entity_poly.pdbx_seq_one_letter_code
_entity_poly.pdbx_strand_id
1 'polypeptide(L)' 'MKKSILITGGTGSFGKAFIRAVFRQQRDIKRLVVFSRDELKQFELSQEFPPSQYPSLRFVIGDVRDQRRLSRAL' A
#
# COMPACT_ATOMS: atom_id res chain seq x y z
N MET A 1 -4.31 -18.70 6.65
CA MET A 1 -3.05 -18.14 6.13
C MET A 1 -3.21 -16.63 6.02
N LYS A 2 -2.42 -15.86 6.76
CA LYS A 2 -2.45 -14.40 6.66
C LYS A 2 -1.89 -13.95 5.31
N LYS A 3 -2.57 -13.05 4.60
CA LYS A 3 -2.16 -12.62 3.25
C LYS A 3 -1.19 -11.43 3.29
N SER A 4 -0.23 -11.40 2.37
CA SER A 4 0.61 -10.23 2.09
C SER A 4 0.29 -9.70 0.70
N ILE A 5 0.03 -8.40 0.59
CA ILE A 5 -0.43 -7.73 -0.62
C ILE A 5 0.56 -6.62 -0.97
N LEU A 6 0.98 -6.54 -2.22
CA LEU A 6 1.75 -5.43 -2.79
C LEU A 6 0.88 -4.73 -3.84
N ILE A 7 0.78 -3.40 -3.75
CA ILE A 7 0.08 -2.56 -4.72
C ILE A 7 1.09 -1.58 -5.31
N THR A 8 1.47 -1.78 -6.57
CA THR A 8 2.24 -0.79 -7.34
C THR A 8 1.33 0.29 -7.89
N GLY A 9 1.72 1.56 -7.80
CA GLY A 9 0.88 2.67 -8.25
C GLY A 9 -0.37 2.87 -7.37
N GLY A 10 -0.35 2.36 -6.13
CA GLY A 10 -1.50 2.36 -5.22
C GLY A 10 -1.97 3.74 -4.75
N THR A 11 -1.24 4.81 -5.07
CA THR A 11 -1.65 6.20 -4.78
C THR A 11 -2.68 6.76 -5.76
N GLY A 12 -2.91 6.09 -6.90
CA GLY A 12 -3.95 6.47 -7.87
C GLY A 12 -5.37 6.09 -7.42
N SER A 13 -6.39 6.59 -8.13
CA SER A 13 -7.81 6.42 -7.75
C SER A 13 -8.23 4.96 -7.55
N PHE A 14 -7.80 4.07 -8.44
CA PHE A 14 -8.05 2.63 -8.30
C PHE A 14 -7.38 2.06 -7.05
N GLY A 15 -6.12 2.41 -6.80
CA GLY A 15 -5.37 1.94 -5.63
C GLY A 15 -6.05 2.34 -4.33
N LYS A 16 -6.49 3.59 -4.20
CA LYS A 16 -7.25 4.07 -3.04
C LYS A 16 -8.54 3.26 -2.85
N ALA A 17 -9.33 3.09 -3.91
CA ALA A 17 -10.57 2.31 -3.86
C ALA A 17 -10.32 0.83 -3.48
N PHE A 18 -9.26 0.24 -4.01
CA PHE A 18 -8.86 -1.13 -3.73
C PHE A 18 -8.43 -1.31 -2.27
N ILE A 19 -7.62 -0.39 -1.72
CA ILE A 19 -7.22 -0.40 -0.30
C ILE A 19 -8.47 -0.39 0.60
N ARG A 20 -9.44 0.51 0.31
CA ARG A 20 -10.71 0.55 1.05
C ARG A 20 -11.47 -0.76 0.95
N ALA A 21 -11.57 -1.35 -0.24
CA ALA A 21 -12.28 -2.62 -0.45
C ALA A 21 -11.62 -3.77 0.32
N VAL A 22 -10.29 -3.84 0.28
CA VAL A 22 -9.50 -4.86 0.99
C VAL A 22 -9.73 -4.77 2.50
N PHE A 23 -9.61 -3.59 3.11
CA PHE A 23 -9.84 -3.44 4.55
C PHE A 23 -11.29 -3.64 4.98
N ARG A 24 -12.27 -3.41 4.09
CA ARG A 24 -13.68 -3.74 4.37
C ARG A 24 -13.98 -5.23 4.32
N GLN A 25 -13.35 -5.96 3.41
CA GLN A 25 -13.72 -7.35 3.09
C GLN A 25 -12.80 -8.40 3.73
N GLN A 26 -11.52 -8.07 3.98
CA GLN A 26 -10.54 -9.02 4.48
C GLN A 26 -10.16 -8.71 5.93
N ARG A 27 -10.37 -9.67 6.82
CA ARG A 27 -10.02 -9.56 8.25
C ARG A 27 -8.60 -10.01 8.60
N ASP A 28 -7.90 -10.72 7.69
CA ASP A 28 -6.61 -11.37 8.01
C ASP A 28 -5.48 -10.96 7.05
N ILE A 29 -5.17 -9.66 7.06
CA ILE A 29 -4.06 -9.07 6.29
C ILE A 29 -2.83 -9.00 7.20
N LYS A 30 -1.77 -9.72 6.83
CA LYS A 30 -0.47 -9.62 7.51
C LYS A 30 0.21 -8.29 7.20
N ARG A 31 0.16 -7.88 5.93
CA ARG A 31 0.85 -6.70 5.40
C ARG A 31 0.21 -6.28 4.07
N LEU A 32 -0.04 -5.00 3.91
CA LEU A 32 -0.39 -4.37 2.64
C LEU A 32 0.66 -3.28 2.37
N VAL A 33 1.40 -3.38 1.27
CA VAL A 33 2.37 -2.35 0.86
C VAL A 33 1.84 -1.57 -0.34
N VAL A 34 1.84 -0.25 -0.22
CA VAL A 34 1.68 0.68 -1.34
C VAL A 34 3.07 1.10 -1.81
N PHE A 35 3.40 0.74 -3.05
CA PHE A 35 4.66 1.06 -3.69
C PHE A 35 4.43 2.10 -4.80
N SER A 36 5.00 3.29 -4.63
CA SER A 36 4.83 4.40 -5.57
C SER A 36 6.00 5.38 -5.50
N ARG A 37 6.12 6.25 -6.51
CA ARG A 37 7.19 7.26 -6.59
C ARG A 37 6.81 8.59 -5.94
N ASP A 38 5.51 8.85 -5.86
CA ASP A 38 4.95 10.15 -5.47
C ASP A 38 4.78 10.22 -3.96
N GLU A 39 5.69 10.92 -3.29
CA GLU A 39 5.74 11.06 -1.83
C GLU A 39 4.54 11.84 -1.29
N LEU A 40 4.14 12.91 -1.97
CA LEU A 40 3.01 13.74 -1.57
C LEU A 40 1.72 12.93 -1.54
N LYS A 41 1.46 12.14 -2.59
CA LYS A 41 0.26 11.29 -2.60
C LYS A 41 0.32 10.15 -1.59
N GLN A 42 1.51 9.66 -1.25
CA GLN A 42 1.65 8.68 -0.16
C GLN A 42 1.35 9.34 1.19
N PHE A 43 1.83 10.57 1.42
CA PHE A 43 1.52 11.33 2.62
C PHE A 43 0.02 11.57 2.77
N GLU A 44 -0.64 12.09 1.73
CA GLU A 44 -2.11 12.27 1.72
C GLU A 44 -2.85 10.96 2.02
N LEU A 45 -2.41 9.86 1.40
CA LEU A 45 -3.00 8.54 1.61
C LEU A 45 -2.77 8.02 3.03
N SER A 46 -1.63 8.35 3.65
CA SER A 46 -1.35 7.99 5.04
C SER A 46 -2.21 8.74 6.05
N GLN A 47 -2.66 9.95 5.72
CA GLN A 47 -3.63 10.69 6.52
C GLN A 47 -5.04 10.11 6.40
N GLU A 48 -5.41 9.63 5.21
CA GLU A 48 -6.68 8.93 4.96
C GLU A 48 -6.72 7.54 5.65
N PHE A 49 -5.58 6.85 5.69
CA PHE A 49 -5.41 5.54 6.32
C PHE A 49 -4.37 5.61 7.45
N PRO A 50 -4.73 6.21 8.60
CA PRO A 50 -3.78 6.41 9.68
C PRO A 50 -3.27 5.07 10.24
N PRO A 51 -1.98 4.95 10.59
CA PRO A 51 -1.40 3.71 11.12
C PRO A 51 -2.08 3.17 12.38
N SER A 52 -2.71 4.05 13.18
CA SER A 52 -3.47 3.67 14.38
C SER A 52 -4.70 2.81 14.05
N GLN A 53 -5.29 2.97 12.86
CA GLN A 53 -6.44 2.20 12.39
C GLN A 53 -6.03 1.10 11.40
N TYR A 54 -4.97 1.34 10.63
CA TYR A 54 -4.50 0.44 9.57
C TYR A 54 -3.04 0.00 9.79
N PRO A 55 -2.72 -0.69 10.89
CA PRO A 55 -1.33 -1.01 11.27
C PRO A 55 -0.63 -1.97 10.30
N SER A 56 -1.38 -2.67 9.45
CA SER A 56 -0.84 -3.55 8.41
C SER A 56 -0.54 -2.83 7.09
N LEU A 57 -0.99 -1.58 6.92
CA LEU A 57 -0.71 -0.74 5.76
C LEU A 57 0.69 -0.12 5.87
N ARG A 58 1.48 -0.20 4.81
CA ARG A 58 2.82 0.38 4.73
C ARG A 58 3.01 1.10 3.41
N PHE A 59 3.78 2.17 3.46
CA PHE A 59 4.10 3.02 2.33
C PHE A 59 5.58 2.85 2.00
N VAL A 60 5.89 2.54 0.74
CA VAL A 60 7.26 2.37 0.26
C VAL A 60 7.45 3.24 -0.98
N ILE A 61 8.42 4.14 -0.89
CA ILE A 61 8.84 4.96 -2.03
C ILE A 61 9.67 4.08 -2.96
N GLY A 62 9.36 4.08 -4.25
CA GLY A 62 10.17 3.43 -5.28
C GLY A 62 9.53 3.45 -6.67
N ASP A 63 10.33 3.14 -7.68
CA ASP A 63 9.92 3.03 -9.08
C ASP A 63 9.85 1.55 -9.48
N VAL A 64 8.78 1.15 -10.18
CA VAL A 64 8.61 -0.21 -10.71
C VAL A 64 9.66 -0.55 -11.78
N ARG A 65 10.26 0.49 -12.38
CA ARG A 65 11.37 0.37 -13.33
C ARG A 65 12.68 -0.07 -12.66
N ASP A 66 12.78 0.04 -11.32
CA ASP A 66 13.91 -0.48 -10.54
C ASP A 66 13.58 -1.86 -9.98
N GLN A 67 14.06 -2.90 -10.65
CA GLN A 67 13.83 -4.29 -10.28
C GLN A 67 14.34 -4.63 -8.88
N ARG A 68 15.50 -4.08 -8.46
CA ARG A 68 16.07 -4.36 -7.13
C ARG A 68 15.18 -3.79 -6.04
N ARG A 69 14.68 -2.58 -6.25
CA ARG A 69 13.79 -1.90 -5.30
C ARG A 69 12.42 -2.56 -5.22
N LEU A 70 11.86 -2.99 -6.36
CA LEU A 70 10.62 -3.75 -6.39
C LEU A 70 10.75 -5.09 -5.66
N SER A 71 11.87 -5.79 -5.84
CA SER A 71 12.14 -7.08 -5.17
C SER A 71 12.18 -6.98 -3.65
N ARG A 72 12.61 -5.83 -3.10
CA ARG A 72 12.59 -5.58 -1.64
C ARG A 72 11.19 -5.28 -1.08
N ALA A 73 10.23 -4.92 -1.93
CA ALA A 73 8.87 -4.60 -1.52
C ALA A 73 7.93 -5.83 -1.55
N LEU A 74 8.27 -6.85 -2.35
CA LEU A 74 7.61 -8.16 -2.39
C LEU A 74 7.73 -8.88 -1.04
#